data_AF-A0A3S8ZCD1-F1
#
_entry.id   AF-A0A3S8ZCD1-F1
#
_cell.length_a   1.000
_cell.length_b   1.000
_cell.length_c   1.000
_cell.angle_alpha   90.00
_cell.angle_beta   90.00
_cell.angle_gamma   90.00
#
_symmetry.space_group_name_H-M   'P 1'
#
loop_
_entity.id
_entity.type
_entity.pdbx_description
1 polymer ?
#
loop_
_entity_poly.entity_id
_entity_poly.type
_entity_poly.pdbx_seq_one_letter_code
_entity_poly.pdbx_strand_id
1 'polypeptide(L)'
;MTGYNEVLARNTESAPRNSSSSQTVAFSHYNNLSAQLPIDPATGELVEGGVREQAEQCLTNIRTVVESIGHTMEDVVRLGVFLTDPADLGTFNDVYTTVFTDYVPARTSVVVDALPMGAMIQVEAVLSNGEGTIPDAPQAGDLVKVTHDTANAPVSALSTQTVAFSHYNHLSAQLPNDPATGDLVVGGVTEQAAQCLRNVKAILEGIDVPLDDIVKVTVFLADLSDLEVFDKVYSTFFPDSAIARSVGYLPARTVVEARAPMGALVQVEAVVSHGDGTPPQEVEDRHGIVIWARNTDDAPKNPLSTQTVAFSHYNNLSALLPVDPATGELVDGGAAEQAERCLASMKAIVESIDHSLADVVKVNLFLTDLDDMDDVEAVYAAYFPNGTPARRTVGVTALPLGARVQMDAIVSNAEGTPPRI
;
A
#
# COMPACT_ATOMS: atom_id res chain seq x y z
N MET A 1 13.20 -29.30 8.54
CA MET A 1 12.89 -28.13 7.72
C MET A 1 12.66 -27.00 8.69
N THR A 2 13.58 -26.06 8.76
CA THR A 2 13.45 -24.92 9.64
C THR A 2 12.45 -23.95 8.98
N GLY A 3 11.25 -23.82 9.54
CA GLY A 3 10.17 -22.96 9.06
C GLY A 3 10.45 -21.47 9.29
N TYR A 4 11.54 -20.97 8.73
CA TYR A 4 11.90 -19.56 8.70
C TYR A 4 11.64 -19.04 7.27
N ASN A 5 11.06 -17.84 7.16
CA ASN A 5 10.71 -17.17 5.89
C ASN A 5 9.52 -17.79 5.12
N GLU A 6 8.45 -18.20 5.81
CA GLU A 6 7.19 -18.59 5.17
C GLU A 6 6.16 -17.45 5.28
N VAL A 7 5.37 -17.25 4.22
CA VAL A 7 4.20 -16.37 4.27
C VAL A 7 3.16 -16.99 5.19
N LEU A 8 2.91 -16.35 6.33
CA LEU A 8 2.11 -16.91 7.41
C LEU A 8 0.81 -16.14 7.60
N ALA A 9 -0.25 -16.68 7.00
CA ALA A 9 -1.61 -16.19 7.15
C ALA A 9 -2.26 -16.66 8.45
N ARG A 10 -2.98 -15.77 9.13
CA ARG A 10 -3.70 -16.08 10.38
C ARG A 10 -5.08 -15.45 10.38
N ASN A 11 -6.01 -16.15 11.03
CA ASN A 11 -7.38 -15.71 11.26
C ASN A 11 -7.80 -16.07 12.70
N THR A 12 -8.45 -15.14 13.39
CA THR A 12 -9.16 -15.36 14.65
C THR A 12 -10.67 -15.44 14.40
N GLU A 13 -11.39 -16.22 15.22
CA GLU A 13 -12.86 -16.28 15.17
C GLU A 13 -13.50 -14.99 15.72
N SER A 14 -12.73 -14.20 16.49
CA SER A 14 -13.24 -13.03 17.20
C SER A 14 -13.29 -11.75 16.36
N ALA A 15 -12.88 -11.81 15.09
CA ALA A 15 -12.93 -10.70 14.14
C ALA A 15 -13.57 -11.16 12.82
N PRO A 16 -14.08 -10.26 11.97
CA PRO A 16 -14.72 -10.63 10.72
C PRO A 16 -13.80 -11.43 9.81
N ARG A 17 -14.32 -12.50 9.19
CA ARG A 17 -13.58 -13.37 8.27
C ARG A 17 -14.16 -13.28 6.88
N ASN A 18 -13.30 -13.53 5.89
CA ASN A 18 -13.67 -13.59 4.49
C ASN A 18 -13.04 -14.86 3.89
N SER A 19 -13.78 -15.58 3.04
CA SER A 19 -13.29 -16.82 2.41
C SER A 19 -12.17 -16.59 1.41
N SER A 20 -12.11 -15.39 0.85
CA SER A 20 -11.22 -14.97 -0.23
C SER A 20 -10.00 -14.19 0.27
N SER A 21 -9.81 -14.04 1.58
CA SER A 21 -8.64 -13.34 2.16
C SER A 21 -8.42 -13.66 3.63
N SER A 22 -7.17 -13.55 4.07
CA SER A 22 -6.81 -13.74 5.48
C SER A 22 -6.79 -12.42 6.22
N GLN A 23 -7.23 -12.40 7.47
CA GLN A 23 -7.27 -11.19 8.31
C GLN A 23 -5.89 -10.53 8.42
N THR A 24 -4.85 -11.35 8.56
CA THR A 24 -3.47 -10.90 8.64
C THR A 24 -2.51 -11.89 7.99
N VAL A 25 -1.48 -11.39 7.32
CA VAL A 25 -0.42 -12.19 6.71
C VAL A 25 0.93 -11.64 7.12
N ALA A 26 1.71 -12.47 7.81
CA ALA A 26 3.05 -12.16 8.27
C ALA A 26 4.10 -12.63 7.29
N PHE A 27 5.14 -11.83 7.10
CA PHE A 27 6.39 -12.27 6.48
C PHE A 27 7.55 -11.45 7.05
N SER A 28 8.64 -12.12 7.42
CA SER A 28 9.81 -11.46 8.02
C SER A 28 9.42 -10.56 9.21
N HIS A 29 9.58 -9.25 9.11
CA HIS A 29 9.37 -8.29 10.19
C HIS A 29 7.98 -7.62 10.18
N TYR A 30 7.10 -7.92 9.22
CA TYR A 30 5.83 -7.21 9.10
C TYR A 30 4.62 -8.15 9.09
N ASN A 31 3.49 -7.61 9.54
CA ASN A 31 2.16 -8.15 9.31
C ASN A 31 1.35 -7.19 8.45
N ASN A 32 0.84 -7.68 7.33
CA ASN A 32 -0.08 -6.96 6.46
C ASN A 32 -1.51 -7.39 6.80
N LEU A 33 -2.33 -6.46 7.27
CA LEU A 33 -3.73 -6.75 7.57
C LEU A 33 -4.60 -6.53 6.33
N SER A 34 -5.60 -7.38 6.18
CA SER A 34 -6.74 -7.10 5.32
C SER A 34 -7.47 -5.86 5.83
N ALA A 35 -8.08 -5.11 4.91
CA ALA A 35 -8.95 -4.01 5.30
C ALA A 35 -10.09 -4.54 6.17
N GLN A 36 -10.28 -3.93 7.34
CA GLN A 36 -11.33 -4.27 8.26
C GLN A 36 -12.53 -3.38 7.97
N LEU A 37 -13.62 -4.03 7.54
CA LEU A 37 -14.95 -3.43 7.44
C LEU A 37 -15.56 -3.29 8.86
N PRO A 38 -16.59 -2.44 9.02
CA PRO A 38 -17.25 -2.22 10.29
C PRO A 38 -18.29 -3.31 10.58
N ILE A 39 -17.88 -4.56 10.44
CA ILE A 39 -18.70 -5.74 10.64
C ILE A 39 -18.63 -6.14 12.12
N ASP A 40 -19.77 -6.44 12.72
CA ASP A 40 -19.82 -7.13 14.01
C ASP A 40 -19.52 -8.62 13.80
N PRO A 41 -18.42 -9.16 14.35
CA PRO A 41 -18.05 -10.56 14.16
C PRO A 41 -19.08 -11.56 14.71
N ALA A 42 -19.96 -11.15 15.64
CA ALA A 42 -21.00 -12.02 16.19
C ALA A 42 -22.18 -12.20 15.22
N THR A 43 -22.47 -11.20 14.38
CA THR A 43 -23.61 -11.21 13.47
C THR A 43 -23.23 -11.41 12.01
N GLY A 44 -22.01 -10.99 11.63
CA GLY A 44 -21.56 -10.96 10.23
C GLY A 44 -22.10 -9.75 9.44
N GLU A 45 -22.83 -8.84 10.10
CA GLU A 45 -23.45 -7.67 9.48
C GLU A 45 -22.70 -6.37 9.83
N LEU A 46 -22.90 -5.32 9.03
CA LEU A 46 -22.40 -3.98 9.39
C LEU A 46 -23.06 -3.50 10.69
N VAL A 47 -22.29 -2.84 11.56
CA VAL A 47 -22.86 -2.21 12.76
C VAL A 47 -23.84 -1.10 12.39
N GLU A 48 -24.93 -1.00 13.14
CA GLU A 48 -25.91 0.07 12.99
C GLU A 48 -25.33 1.41 13.46
N GLY A 49 -25.80 2.52 12.86
CA GLY A 49 -25.40 3.87 13.24
C GLY A 49 -24.81 4.67 12.07
N GLY A 50 -23.91 5.59 12.40
CA GLY A 50 -23.20 6.45 11.47
C GLY A 50 -21.74 6.03 11.30
N VAL A 51 -20.96 6.91 10.68
CA VAL A 51 -19.52 6.68 10.48
C VAL A 51 -18.74 6.57 11.79
N ARG A 52 -19.25 7.12 12.90
CA ARG A 52 -18.61 7.01 14.23
C ARG A 52 -18.61 5.57 14.70
N GLU A 53 -19.78 4.95 14.75
CA GLU A 53 -19.97 3.56 15.16
C GLU A 53 -19.20 2.62 14.23
N GLN A 54 -19.21 2.90 12.92
CA GLN A 54 -18.43 2.13 11.96
C GLN A 54 -16.92 2.29 12.15
N ALA A 55 -16.41 3.51 12.38
CA ALA A 55 -15.00 3.74 12.66
C ALA A 55 -14.54 3.01 13.94
N GLU A 56 -15.35 3.06 15.00
CA GLU A 56 -15.11 2.32 16.25
C GLU A 56 -15.03 0.81 16.00
N GLN A 57 -15.94 0.27 15.18
CA GLN A 57 -15.94 -1.15 14.83
C GLN A 57 -14.73 -1.54 13.98
N CYS A 58 -14.34 -0.74 12.97
CA CYS A 58 -13.14 -0.99 12.17
C CYS A 58 -11.88 -1.08 13.05
N LEU A 59 -11.68 -0.11 13.95
CA LEU A 59 -10.52 -0.08 14.84
C LEU A 59 -10.58 -1.18 15.90
N THR A 60 -11.78 -1.56 16.36
CA THR A 60 -11.99 -2.71 17.25
C THR A 60 -11.61 -4.02 16.55
N ASN A 61 -12.04 -4.21 15.30
CA ASN A 61 -11.69 -5.38 14.50
C ASN A 61 -10.19 -5.48 14.27
N ILE A 62 -9.52 -4.38 13.91
CA ILE A 62 -8.05 -4.33 13.81
C ILE A 62 -7.41 -4.72 15.15
N ARG A 63 -7.83 -4.10 16.26
CA ARG A 63 -7.32 -4.43 17.60
C ARG A 63 -7.48 -5.90 17.92
N THR A 64 -8.63 -6.50 17.66
CA THR A 64 -8.88 -7.92 17.94
C THR A 64 -7.96 -8.83 17.10
N VAL A 65 -7.73 -8.51 15.82
CA VAL A 65 -6.76 -9.25 14.99
C VAL A 65 -5.35 -9.11 15.56
N VAL A 66 -4.92 -7.89 15.86
CA VAL A 66 -3.62 -7.54 16.43
C VAL A 66 -3.36 -8.25 17.77
N GLU A 67 -4.34 -8.26 18.68
CA GLU A 67 -4.23 -8.93 19.98
C GLU A 67 -4.22 -10.46 19.83
N SER A 68 -4.95 -11.01 18.86
CA SER A 68 -4.99 -12.46 18.60
C SER A 68 -3.65 -13.05 18.16
N ILE A 69 -2.77 -12.20 17.60
CA ILE A 69 -1.42 -12.56 17.20
C ILE A 69 -0.36 -12.08 18.19
N GLY A 70 -0.77 -11.61 19.38
CA GLY A 70 0.14 -11.28 20.49
C GLY A 70 0.67 -9.84 20.48
N HIS A 71 0.05 -8.94 19.72
CA HIS A 71 0.50 -7.56 19.50
C HIS A 71 -0.44 -6.53 20.10
N THR A 72 -0.03 -5.27 20.00
CA THR A 72 -0.82 -4.12 20.44
C THR A 72 -1.00 -3.12 19.31
N MET A 73 -1.97 -2.20 19.46
CA MET A 73 -2.17 -1.11 18.48
C MET A 73 -0.94 -0.20 18.34
N GLU A 74 -0.04 -0.18 19.33
CA GLU A 74 1.24 0.54 19.23
C GLU A 74 2.16 -0.08 18.18
N ASP A 75 1.98 -1.34 17.78
CA ASP A 75 2.80 -1.98 16.75
C ASP A 75 2.40 -1.54 15.32
N VAL A 76 1.36 -0.72 15.15
CA VAL A 76 0.95 -0.24 13.82
C VAL A 76 1.96 0.79 13.29
N VAL A 77 2.55 0.53 12.13
CA VAL A 77 3.48 1.46 11.44
C VAL A 77 2.78 2.32 10.39
N ARG A 78 1.75 1.77 9.74
CA ARG A 78 0.98 2.46 8.68
C ARG A 78 -0.50 2.13 8.78
N LEU A 79 -1.35 3.14 8.57
CA LEU A 79 -2.79 3.00 8.36
C LEU A 79 -3.23 3.52 6.99
N GLY A 80 -4.09 2.76 6.33
CA GLY A 80 -4.89 3.23 5.19
C GLY A 80 -6.34 3.39 5.60
N VAL A 81 -6.91 4.56 5.39
CA VAL A 81 -8.28 4.92 5.78
C VAL A 81 -9.06 5.27 4.51
N PHE A 82 -10.14 4.55 4.25
CA PHE A 82 -10.97 4.72 3.07
C PHE A 82 -12.38 5.11 3.52
N LEU A 83 -12.84 6.27 3.07
CA LEU A 83 -14.16 6.84 3.38
C LEU A 83 -14.98 6.97 2.09
N THR A 84 -16.30 7.05 2.19
CA THR A 84 -17.17 7.37 1.02
C THR A 84 -17.61 8.84 1.00
N ASP A 85 -17.68 9.49 2.17
CA ASP A 85 -17.96 10.92 2.30
C ASP A 85 -16.73 11.66 2.89
N PRO A 86 -16.22 12.73 2.23
CA PRO A 86 -15.14 13.54 2.79
C PRO A 86 -15.52 14.25 4.11
N ALA A 87 -16.80 14.52 4.37
CA ALA A 87 -17.27 15.17 5.59
C ALA A 87 -17.05 14.30 6.84
N ASP A 88 -16.96 12.98 6.67
CA ASP A 88 -16.81 12.02 7.75
C ASP A 88 -15.39 11.91 8.30
N LEU A 89 -14.40 12.49 7.62
CA LEU A 89 -13.00 12.44 8.06
C LEU A 89 -12.80 13.04 9.46
N GLY A 90 -13.53 14.12 9.78
CA GLY A 90 -13.50 14.72 11.12
C GLY A 90 -14.00 13.75 12.18
N THR A 91 -15.13 13.09 11.92
CA THR A 91 -15.71 12.08 12.82
C THR A 91 -14.77 10.89 13.02
N PHE A 92 -14.13 10.40 11.95
CA PHE A 92 -13.12 9.35 12.07
C PHE A 92 -11.93 9.81 12.94
N ASN A 93 -11.46 11.05 12.75
CA ASN A 93 -10.33 11.58 13.52
C ASN A 93 -10.64 11.60 15.03
N ASP A 94 -11.85 11.98 15.43
CA ASP A 94 -12.28 11.95 16.84
C ASP A 94 -12.10 10.54 17.42
N VAL A 95 -12.62 9.51 16.73
CA VAL A 95 -12.50 8.11 17.16
C VAL A 95 -11.04 7.66 17.17
N TYR A 96 -10.29 7.95 16.10
CA TYR A 96 -8.89 7.60 15.94
C TYR A 96 -8.01 8.10 17.11
N THR A 97 -8.22 9.33 17.57
CA THR A 97 -7.45 9.92 18.68
C THR A 97 -7.73 9.27 20.04
N THR A 98 -8.79 8.47 20.17
CA THR A 98 -9.02 7.64 21.37
C THR A 98 -8.19 6.36 21.37
N VAL A 99 -7.70 5.94 20.20
CA VAL A 99 -6.92 4.71 20.02
C VAL A 99 -5.42 5.00 19.97
N PHE A 100 -5.03 6.06 19.26
CA PHE A 100 -3.64 6.48 19.09
C PHE A 100 -3.39 7.79 19.86
N THR A 101 -2.92 7.66 21.10
CA THR A 101 -2.76 8.79 22.03
C THR A 101 -1.33 9.31 22.11
N ASP A 102 -0.37 8.41 22.32
CA ASP A 102 1.04 8.76 22.56
C ASP A 102 1.89 8.67 21.29
N TYR A 103 1.48 7.83 20.34
CA TYR A 103 2.13 7.60 19.06
C TYR A 103 1.08 7.56 17.95
N VAL A 104 1.41 8.16 16.79
CA VAL A 104 0.57 8.14 15.59
C VAL A 104 1.32 7.52 14.39
N PRO A 105 0.76 6.48 13.73
CA PRO A 105 1.38 5.87 12.56
C PRO A 105 1.46 6.79 11.35
N ALA A 106 2.22 6.36 10.34
CA ALA A 106 2.06 6.89 9.00
C ALA A 106 0.64 6.63 8.52
N ARG A 107 0.01 7.60 7.84
CA ARG A 107 -1.41 7.54 7.52
C ARG A 107 -1.69 8.04 6.11
N THR A 108 -2.53 7.29 5.41
CA THR A 108 -3.13 7.68 4.14
C THR A 108 -4.64 7.69 4.33
N SER A 109 -5.28 8.82 4.04
CA SER A 109 -6.74 8.95 4.06
C SER A 109 -7.23 9.31 2.66
N VAL A 110 -8.16 8.52 2.14
CA VAL A 110 -8.71 8.69 0.80
C VAL A 110 -10.22 8.57 0.86
N VAL A 111 -10.88 9.23 -0.08
CA VAL A 111 -12.33 9.15 -0.24
C VAL A 111 -12.60 8.45 -1.57
N VAL A 112 -13.16 7.25 -1.48
CA VAL A 112 -13.47 6.36 -2.60
C VAL A 112 -14.94 6.46 -2.97
N ASP A 113 -15.33 5.80 -4.07
CA ASP A 113 -16.71 5.85 -4.58
C ASP A 113 -17.64 4.96 -3.74
N ALA A 114 -17.18 3.74 -3.44
CA ALA A 114 -17.94 2.77 -2.67
C ALA A 114 -17.03 1.84 -1.86
N LEU A 115 -17.60 1.22 -0.83
CA LEU A 115 -16.97 0.17 -0.05
C LEU A 115 -17.86 -1.07 0.00
N PRO A 116 -17.30 -2.27 0.18
CA PRO A 116 -18.10 -3.50 0.27
C PRO A 116 -19.20 -3.40 1.33
N MET A 117 -20.33 -4.05 1.05
CA MET A 117 -21.55 -4.02 1.89
C MET A 117 -22.19 -2.64 2.06
N GLY A 118 -21.74 -1.61 1.32
CA GLY A 118 -22.21 -0.23 1.49
C GLY A 118 -21.68 0.44 2.75
N ALA A 119 -20.53 -0.01 3.28
CA ALA A 119 -19.88 0.63 4.42
C ALA A 119 -19.51 2.10 4.13
N MET A 120 -19.52 2.94 5.15
CA MET A 120 -19.07 4.34 5.07
C MET A 120 -17.56 4.47 5.22
N ILE A 121 -16.94 3.53 5.93
CA ILE A 121 -15.50 3.51 6.22
C ILE A 121 -14.96 2.07 6.21
N GLN A 122 -13.71 1.91 5.78
CA GLN A 122 -12.87 0.75 6.12
C GLN A 122 -11.45 1.21 6.46
N VAL A 123 -10.74 0.40 7.24
CA VAL A 123 -9.37 0.70 7.67
C VAL A 123 -8.47 -0.50 7.47
N GLU A 124 -7.28 -0.29 6.91
CA GLU A 124 -6.22 -1.30 6.84
C GLU A 124 -5.01 -0.88 7.66
N ALA A 125 -4.20 -1.86 8.08
CA ALA A 125 -2.99 -1.61 8.85
C ALA A 125 -1.80 -2.44 8.36
N VAL A 126 -0.60 -1.93 8.62
CA VAL A 126 0.66 -2.67 8.57
C VAL A 126 1.29 -2.59 9.96
N LEU A 127 1.73 -3.72 10.49
CA LEU A 127 2.33 -3.83 11.82
C LEU A 127 3.83 -4.08 11.73
N SER A 128 4.59 -3.53 12.67
CA SER A 128 6.02 -3.81 12.94
C SER A 128 6.23 -5.14 13.66
N ASN A 129 5.49 -6.19 13.28
CA ASN A 129 5.79 -7.53 13.75
C ASN A 129 5.36 -8.61 12.76
N GLY A 130 6.33 -9.34 12.24
CA GLY A 130 6.14 -10.57 11.49
C GLY A 130 6.82 -11.75 12.19
N GLU A 131 6.56 -12.96 11.69
CA GLU A 131 7.31 -14.16 12.07
C GLU A 131 8.12 -14.62 10.85
N GLY A 132 9.38 -14.99 11.07
CA GLY A 132 10.25 -15.50 10.01
C GLY A 132 11.53 -14.71 9.82
N THR A 133 12.33 -14.57 10.87
CA THR A 133 13.72 -14.14 10.73
C THR A 133 14.62 -15.37 10.56
N ILE A 134 15.74 -15.20 9.85
CA ILE A 134 16.85 -16.15 9.84
C ILE A 134 17.28 -16.43 11.31
N PRO A 135 17.67 -17.67 11.69
CA PRO A 135 18.32 -17.91 12.97
C PRO A 135 19.48 -16.92 13.18
N ASP A 136 19.54 -16.32 14.37
CA ASP A 136 20.57 -15.33 14.79
C ASP A 136 20.45 -13.91 14.19
N ALA A 137 19.39 -13.59 13.43
CA ALA A 137 19.06 -12.21 13.05
C ALA A 137 18.30 -11.46 14.17
N PRO A 138 18.38 -10.10 14.22
CA PRO A 138 17.60 -9.30 15.18
C PRO A 138 16.10 -9.65 15.10
N GLN A 139 15.51 -9.97 16.25
CA GLN A 139 14.07 -10.27 16.33
C GLN A 139 13.27 -8.97 16.31
N ALA A 140 11.97 -9.03 16.01
CA ALA A 140 11.11 -7.84 16.01
C ALA A 140 11.15 -7.06 17.36
N GLY A 141 11.34 -7.75 18.48
CA GLY A 141 11.52 -7.13 19.81
C GLY A 141 12.87 -6.44 20.03
N ASP A 142 13.86 -6.72 19.17
CA ASP A 142 15.17 -6.06 19.15
C ASP A 142 15.18 -4.82 18.24
N LEU A 143 14.13 -4.63 17.44
CA LEU A 143 14.03 -3.57 16.43
C LEU A 143 13.25 -2.36 16.97
N VAL A 144 13.79 -1.16 16.72
CA VAL A 144 13.17 0.09 17.14
C VAL A 144 12.36 0.68 15.99
N LYS A 145 11.09 0.99 16.25
CA LYS A 145 10.28 1.83 15.37
C LYS A 145 10.65 3.29 15.56
N VAL A 146 11.00 3.98 14.47
CA VAL A 146 11.45 5.38 14.49
C VAL A 146 10.52 6.24 13.68
N THR A 147 10.02 7.30 14.31
CA THR A 147 9.23 8.36 13.69
C THR A 147 10.11 9.54 13.34
N HIS A 148 9.85 10.19 12.21
CA HIS A 148 10.53 11.45 11.88
C HIS A 148 9.57 12.44 11.22
N ASP A 149 9.70 13.70 11.61
CA ASP A 149 9.06 14.84 10.97
C ASP A 149 10.11 15.92 10.68
N THR A 150 10.04 16.49 9.47
CA THR A 150 10.78 17.69 9.08
C THR A 150 9.83 18.87 8.96
N ALA A 151 10.30 20.05 9.37
CA ALA A 151 9.57 21.30 9.21
C ALA A 151 9.45 21.75 7.73
N ASN A 152 10.18 21.10 6.82
CA ASN A 152 10.17 21.41 5.38
C ASN A 152 9.07 20.67 4.61
N ALA A 153 8.24 19.87 5.29
CA ALA A 153 7.05 19.23 4.75
C ALA A 153 5.85 19.44 5.70
N PRO A 154 4.59 19.26 5.25
CA PRO A 154 3.42 19.44 6.11
C PRO A 154 3.46 18.49 7.32
N VAL A 155 3.24 19.03 8.52
CA VAL A 155 3.20 18.26 9.77
C VAL A 155 1.76 18.13 10.26
N SER A 156 1.43 17.00 10.89
CA SER A 156 0.09 16.69 11.39
C SER A 156 0.17 16.12 12.79
N ALA A 157 -0.76 16.53 13.67
CA ALA A 157 -0.90 15.89 14.98
C ALA A 157 -1.55 14.49 14.91
N LEU A 158 -2.13 14.14 13.76
CA LEU A 158 -2.86 12.88 13.57
C LEU A 158 -2.04 11.80 12.86
N SER A 159 -0.84 12.13 12.39
CA SER A 159 0.02 11.21 11.64
C SER A 159 1.44 11.74 11.59
N THR A 160 2.42 10.89 11.83
CA THR A 160 3.83 11.20 11.57
C THR A 160 4.08 11.22 10.06
N GLN A 161 4.93 12.10 9.56
CA GLN A 161 5.34 12.13 8.14
C GLN A 161 5.91 10.78 7.69
N THR A 162 6.71 10.13 8.53
CA THR A 162 7.32 8.85 8.19
C THR A 162 7.55 7.95 9.40
N VAL A 163 7.33 6.66 9.23
CA VAL A 163 7.58 5.63 10.25
C VAL A 163 8.49 4.55 9.68
N ALA A 164 9.71 4.52 10.19
CA ALA A 164 10.72 3.52 9.87
C ALA A 164 10.67 2.36 10.86
N PHE A 165 10.75 1.15 10.33
CA PHE A 165 10.94 -0.05 11.12
C PHE A 165 11.73 -1.04 10.26
N SER A 166 12.65 -1.82 10.85
CA SER A 166 13.42 -2.81 10.08
C SER A 166 13.97 -2.22 8.77
N HIS A 167 13.58 -2.76 7.62
CA HIS A 167 14.04 -2.42 6.27
C HIS A 167 13.18 -1.41 5.51
N TYR A 168 12.07 -0.91 6.06
CA TYR A 168 11.20 0.02 5.31
C TYR A 168 10.87 1.26 6.10
N ASN A 169 10.68 2.33 5.35
CA ASN A 169 10.12 3.57 5.86
C ASN A 169 8.83 3.88 5.10
N HIS A 170 7.72 3.92 5.84
CA HIS A 170 6.41 4.24 5.30
C HIS A 170 6.13 5.73 5.48
N LEU A 171 5.93 6.44 4.37
CA LEU A 171 5.53 7.84 4.42
C LEU A 171 4.01 7.94 4.48
N SER A 172 3.51 8.86 5.30
CA SER A 172 2.13 9.33 5.21
C SER A 172 1.87 9.91 3.82
N ALA A 173 0.65 9.79 3.31
CA ALA A 173 0.30 10.42 2.05
C ALA A 173 0.52 11.94 2.12
N GLN A 174 1.28 12.44 1.15
CA GLN A 174 1.59 13.85 1.02
C GLN A 174 0.53 14.53 0.16
N LEU A 175 -0.21 15.42 0.82
CA LEU A 175 -1.09 16.38 0.19
C LEU A 175 -0.28 17.57 -0.37
N PRO A 176 -0.86 18.35 -1.29
CA PRO A 176 -0.16 19.45 -1.94
C PRO A 176 -0.21 20.71 -1.07
N ASN A 177 0.00 20.57 0.23
CA ASN A 177 0.03 21.69 1.16
C ASN A 177 1.41 22.35 1.10
N ASP A 178 1.42 23.67 1.19
CA ASP A 178 2.62 24.43 1.44
C ASP A 178 3.06 24.22 2.90
N PRO A 179 4.31 23.77 3.16
CA PRO A 179 4.77 23.46 4.52
C PRO A 179 4.78 24.65 5.49
N ALA A 180 4.93 25.88 4.97
CA ALA A 180 5.03 27.08 5.80
C ALA A 180 3.65 27.58 6.25
N THR A 181 2.63 27.41 5.40
CA THR A 181 1.27 27.90 5.67
C THR A 181 0.32 26.80 6.13
N GLY A 182 0.56 25.55 5.73
CA GLY A 182 -0.36 24.44 5.91
C GLY A 182 -1.53 24.44 4.92
N ASP A 183 -1.64 25.44 4.03
CA ASP A 183 -2.72 25.58 3.06
C ASP A 183 -2.42 24.80 1.78
N LEU A 184 -3.46 24.34 1.08
CA LEU A 184 -3.32 23.77 -0.25
C LEU A 184 -2.73 24.79 -1.22
N VAL A 185 -1.77 24.39 -2.04
CA VAL A 185 -1.25 25.26 -3.10
C VAL A 185 -2.33 25.55 -4.13
N VAL A 186 -2.40 26.81 -4.56
CA VAL A 186 -3.34 27.27 -5.59
C VAL A 186 -2.85 26.80 -6.96
N GLY A 187 -3.74 26.25 -7.78
CA GLY A 187 -3.45 25.79 -9.13
C GLY A 187 -4.25 24.55 -9.51
N GLY A 188 -3.90 23.96 -10.65
CA GLY A 188 -4.43 22.67 -11.08
C GLY A 188 -3.56 21.51 -10.64
N VAL A 189 -3.74 20.35 -11.28
CA VAL A 189 -2.95 19.15 -10.98
C VAL A 189 -1.46 19.36 -11.20
N THR A 190 -1.03 20.23 -12.12
CA THR A 190 0.40 20.52 -12.33
C THR A 190 1.05 21.07 -11.05
N GLU A 191 0.49 22.14 -10.47
CA GLU A 191 1.03 22.79 -9.29
C GLU A 191 0.92 21.89 -8.05
N GLN A 192 -0.21 21.21 -7.89
CA GLN A 192 -0.47 20.33 -6.76
C GLN A 192 0.41 19.08 -6.79
N ALA A 193 0.53 18.39 -7.93
CA ALA A 193 1.41 17.22 -8.07
C ALA A 193 2.87 17.59 -7.75
N ALA A 194 3.32 18.74 -8.26
CA ALA A 194 4.67 19.21 -7.98
C ALA A 194 4.89 19.49 -6.48
N GLN A 195 3.86 19.99 -5.77
CA GLN A 195 3.95 20.19 -4.32
C GLN A 195 3.95 18.86 -3.54
N CYS A 196 3.09 17.90 -3.88
CA CYS A 196 3.11 16.57 -3.26
C CYS A 196 4.50 15.93 -3.35
N LEU A 197 5.08 15.96 -4.55
CA LEU A 197 6.41 15.38 -4.80
C LEU A 197 7.53 16.18 -4.11
N ARG A 198 7.44 17.52 -4.03
CA ARG A 198 8.36 18.33 -3.20
C ARG A 198 8.27 17.95 -1.72
N ASN A 199 7.07 17.73 -1.19
CA ASN A 199 6.86 17.33 0.20
C ASN A 199 7.47 15.94 0.46
N VAL A 200 7.25 14.97 -0.44
CA VAL A 200 7.92 13.65 -0.38
C VAL A 200 9.45 13.83 -0.35
N LYS A 201 10.01 14.60 -1.29
CA LYS A 201 11.45 14.84 -1.35
C LYS A 201 12.00 15.48 -0.07
N ALA A 202 11.32 16.48 0.48
CA ALA A 202 11.73 17.13 1.71
C ALA A 202 11.76 16.16 2.91
N ILE A 203 10.79 15.24 2.99
CA ILE A 203 10.79 14.18 4.00
C ILE A 203 12.01 13.27 3.82
N LEU A 204 12.28 12.81 2.60
CA LEU A 204 13.44 11.96 2.31
C LEU A 204 14.77 12.64 2.65
N GLU A 205 14.93 13.93 2.32
CA GLU A 205 16.08 14.73 2.74
C GLU A 205 16.19 14.85 4.26
N GLY A 206 15.06 14.95 4.97
CA GLY A 206 15.01 15.01 6.44
C GLY A 206 15.49 13.73 7.14
N ILE A 207 15.29 12.57 6.50
CA ILE A 207 15.75 11.26 7.00
C ILE A 207 17.06 10.79 6.36
N ASP A 208 17.70 11.62 5.52
CA ASP A 208 18.94 11.31 4.81
C ASP A 208 18.83 10.06 3.92
N VAL A 209 17.74 9.97 3.15
CA VAL A 209 17.48 8.89 2.19
C VAL A 209 17.39 9.46 0.78
N PRO A 210 18.09 8.89 -0.22
CA PRO A 210 18.04 9.39 -1.58
C PRO A 210 16.68 9.11 -2.24
N LEU A 211 16.35 9.86 -3.27
CA LEU A 211 15.10 9.64 -4.02
C LEU A 211 15.05 8.26 -4.70
N ASP A 212 16.21 7.78 -5.13
CA ASP A 212 16.38 6.51 -5.83
C ASP A 212 16.05 5.29 -4.93
N ASP A 213 15.82 5.50 -3.63
CA ASP A 213 15.46 4.46 -2.67
C ASP A 213 13.94 4.24 -2.55
N ILE A 214 13.13 5.01 -3.28
CA ILE A 214 11.69 4.77 -3.33
C ILE A 214 11.44 3.43 -4.05
N VAL A 215 10.73 2.52 -3.37
CA VAL A 215 10.38 1.20 -3.91
C VAL A 215 8.94 1.14 -4.42
N LYS A 216 8.04 1.93 -3.83
CA LYS A 216 6.63 2.01 -4.25
C LYS A 216 6.09 3.43 -4.13
N VAL A 217 5.29 3.85 -5.11
CA VAL A 217 4.50 5.07 -5.10
C VAL A 217 3.03 4.73 -5.36
N THR A 218 2.13 5.20 -4.49
CA THR A 218 0.68 5.17 -4.72
C THR A 218 0.20 6.60 -4.95
N VAL A 219 -0.47 6.83 -6.08
CA VAL A 219 -1.01 8.12 -6.49
C VAL A 219 -2.51 8.06 -6.47
N PHE A 220 -3.14 8.99 -5.75
CA PHE A 220 -4.59 9.16 -5.76
C PHE A 220 -4.90 10.47 -6.49
N LEU A 221 -5.59 10.36 -7.62
CA LEU A 221 -6.04 11.50 -8.43
C LEU A 221 -7.54 11.69 -8.23
N ALA A 222 -7.99 12.94 -8.07
CA ALA A 222 -9.41 13.24 -7.97
C ALA A 222 -10.16 13.01 -9.29
N ASP A 223 -9.46 13.07 -10.43
CA ASP A 223 -9.98 12.86 -11.78
C ASP A 223 -8.87 12.25 -12.65
N LEU A 224 -9.09 11.05 -13.22
CA LEU A 224 -8.10 10.37 -14.06
C LEU A 224 -7.86 11.07 -15.41
N SER A 225 -8.70 12.02 -15.83
CA SER A 225 -8.42 12.83 -17.02
C SER A 225 -7.15 13.70 -16.85
N ASP A 226 -6.73 13.96 -15.61
CA ASP A 226 -5.49 14.66 -15.28
C ASP A 226 -4.26 13.72 -15.23
N LEU A 227 -4.39 12.42 -15.53
CA LEU A 227 -3.28 11.46 -15.45
C LEU A 227 -2.09 11.88 -16.32
N GLU A 228 -2.32 12.31 -17.56
CA GLU A 228 -1.23 12.74 -18.45
C GLU A 228 -0.51 13.99 -17.89
N VAL A 229 -1.26 14.89 -17.25
CA VAL A 229 -0.70 16.08 -16.59
C VAL A 229 0.16 15.68 -15.40
N PHE A 230 -0.33 14.77 -14.56
CA PHE A 230 0.44 14.22 -13.45
C PHE A 230 1.71 13.50 -13.94
N ASP A 231 1.59 12.65 -14.95
CA ASP A 231 2.69 11.87 -15.52
C ASP A 231 3.85 12.75 -16.00
N LYS A 232 3.51 13.89 -16.62
CA LYS A 232 4.50 14.88 -17.03
C LYS A 232 5.26 15.46 -15.84
N VAL A 233 4.59 15.75 -14.73
CA VAL A 233 5.24 16.25 -13.50
C VAL A 233 6.06 15.15 -12.85
N TYR A 234 5.49 13.96 -12.69
CA TYR A 234 6.14 12.77 -12.11
C TYR A 234 7.44 12.43 -12.83
N SER A 235 7.46 12.50 -14.17
CA SER A 235 8.66 12.24 -14.98
C SER A 235 9.81 13.22 -14.69
N THR A 236 9.51 14.43 -14.20
CA THR A 236 10.56 15.39 -13.78
C THR A 236 11.09 15.11 -12.38
N PHE A 237 10.33 14.37 -11.57
CA PHE A 237 10.66 14.09 -10.19
C PHE A 237 11.73 13.01 -10.08
N PHE A 238 11.71 12.02 -10.97
CA PHE A 238 12.80 11.07 -11.18
C PHE A 238 13.65 11.55 -12.35
N PRO A 239 14.53 12.55 -12.20
CA PRO A 239 15.36 13.02 -13.29
C PRO A 239 16.31 11.90 -13.74
N ASP A 240 17.00 12.13 -14.87
CA ASP A 240 18.19 11.41 -15.36
C ASP A 240 19.33 11.37 -14.30
N SER A 241 19.08 10.81 -13.11
CA SER A 241 20.10 10.54 -12.10
C SER A 241 21.08 9.57 -12.75
N ALA A 242 22.37 9.88 -12.65
CA ALA A 242 23.41 9.05 -13.26
C ALA A 242 23.41 7.59 -12.70
N ILE A 243 22.69 7.34 -11.59
CA ILE A 243 22.48 6.03 -10.96
C ILE A 243 21.20 5.35 -11.49
N ALA A 244 20.13 6.10 -11.79
CA ALA A 244 18.96 5.60 -12.53
C ALA A 244 19.36 4.96 -13.89
N ARG A 245 20.54 5.29 -14.44
CA ARG A 245 21.11 4.63 -15.65
C ARG A 245 21.93 3.38 -15.38
N SER A 246 22.46 3.16 -14.17
CA SER A 246 23.19 1.91 -13.86
C SER A 246 22.29 0.75 -13.50
N VAL A 247 21.08 1.02 -12.98
CA VAL A 247 20.06 -0.01 -12.63
C VAL A 247 18.75 0.10 -13.44
N GLY A 248 18.46 1.27 -14.05
CA GLY A 248 17.43 1.39 -15.09
C GLY A 248 15.97 1.27 -14.63
N TYR A 249 15.66 1.53 -13.35
CA TYR A 249 14.33 1.26 -12.80
C TYR A 249 13.59 2.51 -12.31
N LEU A 250 12.26 2.45 -12.32
CA LEU A 250 11.35 3.36 -11.63
C LEU A 250 10.58 2.61 -10.53
N PRO A 251 10.16 3.26 -9.43
CA PRO A 251 9.40 2.61 -8.37
C PRO A 251 8.18 1.86 -8.91
N ALA A 252 7.75 0.83 -8.17
CA ALA A 252 6.45 0.24 -8.42
C ALA A 252 5.38 1.32 -8.24
N ARG A 253 4.42 1.40 -9.17
CA ARG A 253 3.47 2.52 -9.22
C ARG A 253 2.05 2.03 -9.27
N THR A 254 1.21 2.63 -8.45
CA THR A 254 -0.25 2.47 -8.50
C THR A 254 -0.91 3.83 -8.66
N VAL A 255 -1.87 3.94 -9.58
CA VAL A 255 -2.70 5.14 -9.77
C VAL A 255 -4.15 4.76 -9.59
N VAL A 256 -4.88 5.56 -8.83
CA VAL A 256 -6.28 5.30 -8.46
C VAL A 256 -7.06 6.60 -8.55
N GLU A 257 -8.26 6.56 -9.13
CA GLU A 257 -9.21 7.67 -8.99
C GLU A 257 -9.81 7.65 -7.59
N ALA A 258 -9.42 8.60 -6.75
CA ALA A 258 -9.98 8.78 -5.42
C ALA A 258 -9.79 10.23 -4.98
N ARG A 259 -10.79 10.77 -4.30
CA ARG A 259 -10.75 12.13 -3.77
C ARG A 259 -9.81 12.17 -2.56
N ALA A 260 -8.98 13.21 -2.50
CA ALA A 260 -8.10 13.45 -1.37
C ALA A 260 -8.73 14.42 -0.36
N PRO A 261 -8.31 14.39 0.92
CA PRO A 261 -8.72 15.38 1.91
C PRO A 261 -8.50 16.83 1.47
N MET A 262 -9.21 17.76 2.11
CA MET A 262 -9.13 19.21 1.85
C MET A 262 -9.54 19.64 0.43
N GLY A 263 -10.03 18.72 -0.41
CA GLY A 263 -10.33 19.01 -1.81
C GLY A 263 -9.07 19.06 -2.69
N ALA A 264 -7.97 18.44 -2.25
CA ALA A 264 -6.79 18.28 -3.08
C ALA A 264 -7.11 17.43 -4.33
N LEU A 265 -6.56 17.82 -5.46
CA LEU A 265 -6.71 17.15 -6.75
C LEU A 265 -5.81 15.92 -6.87
N VAL A 266 -4.75 15.86 -6.06
CA VAL A 266 -3.80 14.75 -6.03
C VAL A 266 -3.19 14.60 -4.63
N GLN A 267 -2.92 13.37 -4.23
CA GLN A 267 -2.03 13.06 -3.11
C GLN A 267 -1.11 11.89 -3.47
N VAL A 268 0.07 11.84 -2.85
CA VAL A 268 1.09 10.84 -3.15
C VAL A 268 1.56 10.15 -1.88
N GLU A 269 1.43 8.83 -1.82
CA GLU A 269 2.02 7.97 -0.79
C GLU A 269 3.29 7.33 -1.36
N ALA A 270 4.32 7.17 -0.51
CA ALA A 270 5.56 6.50 -0.90
C ALA A 270 6.02 5.51 0.18
N VAL A 271 6.63 4.40 -0.28
CA VAL A 271 7.35 3.45 0.57
C VAL A 271 8.79 3.41 0.08
N VAL A 272 9.71 3.48 1.03
CA VAL A 272 11.14 3.67 0.75
C VAL A 272 11.95 2.63 1.50
N SER A 273 13.05 2.19 0.91
CA SER A 273 14.03 1.38 1.62
C SER A 273 14.55 2.11 2.84
N HIS A 274 14.75 1.35 3.91
CA HIS A 274 15.38 1.81 5.14
C HIS A 274 16.46 0.82 5.52
N GLY A 275 17.57 0.79 4.75
CA GLY A 275 18.81 0.07 5.07
C GLY A 275 18.73 -1.40 5.50
N ASP A 276 19.89 -1.92 5.88
CA ASP A 276 20.05 -3.24 6.48
C ASP A 276 20.61 -3.09 7.91
N GLY A 277 19.73 -2.67 8.84
CA GLY A 277 20.12 -2.46 10.23
C GLY A 277 18.97 -1.99 11.14
N THR A 278 19.15 -2.06 12.45
CA THR A 278 18.17 -1.55 13.41
C THR A 278 18.22 -0.02 13.47
N PRO A 279 17.08 0.69 13.36
CA PRO A 279 17.09 2.14 13.54
C PRO A 279 17.57 2.58 14.95
N PRO A 280 18.32 3.69 15.09
CA PRO A 280 18.91 4.49 14.01
C PRO A 280 20.11 3.76 13.38
N GLN A 281 20.08 3.58 12.06
CA GLN A 281 21.11 2.87 11.31
C GLN A 281 22.41 3.68 11.21
N GLU A 282 23.56 3.02 11.20
CA GLU A 282 24.83 3.66 10.83
C GLU A 282 24.79 4.08 9.34
N VAL A 283 25.64 5.03 8.95
CA VAL A 283 25.64 5.56 7.58
C VAL A 283 25.93 4.45 6.57
N GLU A 284 26.80 3.51 6.92
CA GLU A 284 27.18 2.37 6.09
C GLU A 284 26.03 1.39 5.83
N ASP A 285 25.09 1.26 6.77
CA ASP A 285 23.92 0.37 6.66
C ASP A 285 22.81 0.98 5.78
N ARG A 286 22.88 2.31 5.53
CA ARG A 286 21.93 3.08 4.69
C ARG A 286 22.37 3.21 3.24
N HIS A 287 23.63 2.89 2.91
CA HIS A 287 24.21 3.16 1.60
C HIS A 287 24.69 1.88 0.91
N GLY A 288 24.54 1.80 -0.41
CA GLY A 288 24.99 0.65 -1.21
C GLY A 288 24.04 -0.56 -1.19
N ILE A 289 22.79 -0.34 -0.78
CA ILE A 289 21.77 -1.39 -0.74
C ILE A 289 21.26 -1.63 -2.16
N VAL A 290 20.97 -2.90 -2.48
CA VAL A 290 20.55 -3.28 -3.83
C VAL A 290 19.03 -3.35 -3.90
N ILE A 291 18.45 -2.41 -4.65
CA ILE A 291 17.07 -2.50 -5.12
C ILE A 291 17.04 -3.34 -6.39
N TRP A 292 16.20 -4.37 -6.40
CA TRP A 292 16.08 -5.29 -7.52
C TRP A 292 14.79 -5.04 -8.27
N ALA A 293 14.91 -4.53 -9.48
CA ALA A 293 13.78 -4.28 -10.35
C ALA A 293 13.70 -5.34 -11.44
N ARG A 294 12.49 -5.78 -11.79
CA ARG A 294 12.28 -6.71 -12.91
C ARG A 294 11.04 -6.35 -13.71
N ASN A 295 11.18 -6.47 -15.03
CA ASN A 295 10.09 -6.53 -15.98
C ASN A 295 10.18 -7.86 -16.75
N THR A 296 9.04 -8.50 -17.00
CA THR A 296 8.88 -9.62 -17.94
C THR A 296 8.11 -9.15 -19.18
N ASP A 297 8.34 -9.81 -20.31
CA ASP A 297 7.56 -9.62 -21.54
C ASP A 297 6.16 -10.23 -21.45
N ASP A 298 5.91 -11.11 -20.47
CA ASP A 298 4.64 -11.82 -20.30
C ASP A 298 3.57 -11.03 -19.50
N ALA A 299 3.85 -9.76 -19.19
CA ALA A 299 2.94 -8.85 -18.50
C ALA A 299 3.04 -7.42 -19.09
N PRO A 300 1.98 -6.59 -18.97
CA PRO A 300 1.99 -5.22 -19.48
C PRO A 300 3.10 -4.37 -18.84
N LYS A 301 3.83 -3.60 -19.64
CA LYS A 301 4.89 -2.69 -19.19
C LYS A 301 4.43 -1.24 -19.25
N ASN A 302 4.97 -0.41 -18.35
CA ASN A 302 4.71 1.03 -18.32
C ASN A 302 6.05 1.79 -18.31
N PRO A 303 6.24 2.83 -19.13
CA PRO A 303 7.48 3.61 -19.12
C PRO A 303 7.71 4.41 -17.83
N LEU A 304 6.69 4.57 -16.98
CA LEU A 304 6.72 5.36 -15.74
C LEU A 304 6.76 4.50 -14.47
N SER A 305 6.93 3.18 -14.59
CA SER A 305 7.05 2.27 -13.45
C SER A 305 7.67 0.93 -13.81
N THR A 306 8.30 0.27 -12.84
CA THR A 306 8.73 -1.13 -12.99
C THR A 306 7.62 -2.07 -12.52
N GLN A 307 7.39 -3.19 -13.21
CA GLN A 307 6.39 -4.20 -12.83
C GLN A 307 6.56 -4.70 -11.41
N THR A 308 7.79 -5.03 -10.99
CA THR A 308 8.11 -5.38 -9.61
C THR A 308 9.42 -4.73 -9.16
N VAL A 309 9.43 -4.21 -7.94
CA VAL A 309 10.59 -3.62 -7.27
C VAL A 309 10.78 -4.28 -5.91
N ALA A 310 11.84 -5.06 -5.80
CA ALA A 310 12.28 -5.72 -4.58
C ALA A 310 13.25 -4.86 -3.79
N PHE A 311 13.04 -4.81 -2.50
CA PHE A 311 14.04 -4.41 -1.53
C PHE A 311 14.00 -5.40 -0.39
N SER A 312 15.14 -5.82 0.14
CA SER A 312 15.22 -6.68 1.34
C SER A 312 14.19 -7.83 1.33
N HIS A 313 13.09 -7.72 2.07
CA HIS A 313 12.10 -8.79 2.31
C HIS A 313 10.81 -8.73 1.47
N TYR A 314 10.63 -7.73 0.61
CA TYR A 314 9.42 -7.64 -0.23
C TYR A 314 9.68 -7.14 -1.63
N ASN A 315 8.92 -7.71 -2.56
CA ASN A 315 8.65 -7.23 -3.90
C ASN A 315 7.34 -6.41 -3.91
N ASN A 316 7.42 -5.17 -4.38
CA ASN A 316 6.28 -4.31 -4.59
C ASN A 316 5.87 -4.38 -6.06
N LEU A 317 4.65 -4.84 -6.34
CA LEU A 317 4.13 -4.86 -7.70
C LEU A 317 3.45 -3.52 -8.02
N SER A 318 3.69 -3.04 -9.24
CA SER A 318 2.89 -1.97 -9.84
C SER A 318 1.44 -2.41 -10.03
N ALA A 319 0.53 -1.45 -10.18
CA ALA A 319 -0.84 -1.73 -10.54
C ALA A 319 -0.91 -2.48 -11.88
N LEU A 320 -1.64 -3.58 -11.86
CA LEU A 320 -1.89 -4.48 -12.96
C LEU A 320 -3.24 -4.12 -13.57
N LEU A 321 -3.20 -3.63 -14.81
CA LEU A 321 -4.38 -3.42 -15.63
C LEU A 321 -4.68 -4.69 -16.44
N PRO A 322 -5.95 -4.89 -16.84
CA PRO A 322 -6.37 -6.07 -17.58
C PRO A 322 -6.07 -5.88 -19.06
N VAL A 323 -4.79 -5.73 -19.37
CA VAL A 323 -4.25 -5.47 -20.71
C VAL A 323 -3.56 -6.72 -21.22
N ASP A 324 -3.76 -7.05 -22.49
CA ASP A 324 -3.01 -8.11 -23.16
C ASP A 324 -1.56 -7.63 -23.37
N PRO A 325 -0.55 -8.36 -22.86
CA PRO A 325 0.85 -7.94 -22.95
C PRO A 325 1.39 -7.91 -24.39
N ALA A 326 0.81 -8.66 -25.31
CA ALA A 326 1.24 -8.70 -26.71
C ALA A 326 0.65 -7.55 -27.54
N THR A 327 -0.58 -7.12 -27.26
CA THR A 327 -1.25 -6.04 -28.03
C THR A 327 -1.17 -4.69 -27.34
N GLY A 328 -1.05 -4.64 -26.01
CA GLY A 328 -1.18 -3.43 -25.22
C GLY A 328 -2.62 -2.91 -25.11
N GLU A 329 -3.61 -3.71 -25.53
CA GLU A 329 -5.03 -3.36 -25.50
C GLU A 329 -5.73 -3.98 -24.28
N LEU A 330 -6.77 -3.30 -23.79
CA LEU A 330 -7.66 -3.84 -22.76
C LEU A 330 -8.31 -5.14 -23.25
N VAL A 331 -8.38 -6.17 -22.40
CA VAL A 331 -9.06 -7.42 -22.77
C VAL A 331 -10.57 -7.21 -22.89
N ASP A 332 -11.17 -7.88 -23.88
CA ASP A 332 -12.62 -7.97 -24.02
C ASP A 332 -13.24 -8.76 -22.85
N GLY A 333 -14.50 -8.47 -22.53
CA GLY A 333 -15.27 -9.20 -21.51
C GLY A 333 -15.75 -8.32 -20.35
N GLY A 334 -16.20 -8.98 -19.29
CA GLY A 334 -16.64 -8.36 -18.05
C GLY A 334 -15.53 -8.33 -16.99
N ALA A 335 -15.93 -8.14 -15.74
CA ALA A 335 -14.99 -8.09 -14.62
C ALA A 335 -14.26 -9.43 -14.39
N ALA A 336 -14.89 -10.57 -14.65
CA ALA A 336 -14.24 -11.88 -14.56
C ALA A 336 -13.04 -11.99 -15.52
N GLU A 337 -13.22 -11.70 -16.81
CA GLU A 337 -12.13 -11.77 -17.80
C GLU A 337 -11.02 -10.77 -17.49
N GLN A 338 -11.38 -9.58 -17.01
CA GLN A 338 -10.40 -8.59 -16.59
C GLN A 338 -9.63 -9.02 -15.33
N ALA A 339 -10.29 -9.57 -14.32
CA ALA A 339 -9.65 -10.11 -13.13
C ALA A 339 -8.69 -11.26 -13.47
N GLU A 340 -9.10 -12.18 -14.36
CA GLU A 340 -8.25 -13.26 -14.87
C GLU A 340 -6.98 -12.70 -15.50
N ARG A 341 -7.10 -11.66 -16.34
CA ARG A 341 -5.93 -11.04 -16.97
C ARG A 341 -5.00 -10.38 -15.96
N CYS A 342 -5.53 -9.66 -14.97
CA CYS A 342 -4.74 -9.06 -13.89
C CYS A 342 -3.98 -10.14 -13.10
N LEU A 343 -4.65 -11.21 -12.70
CA LEU A 343 -4.07 -12.31 -11.92
C LEU A 343 -3.06 -13.13 -12.73
N ALA A 344 -3.32 -13.37 -14.02
CA ALA A 344 -2.36 -13.99 -14.92
C ALA A 344 -1.08 -13.15 -15.07
N SER A 345 -1.21 -11.82 -15.18
CA SER A 345 -0.06 -10.91 -15.22
C SER A 345 0.71 -10.90 -13.89
N MET A 346 -0.01 -10.94 -12.75
CA MET A 346 0.61 -11.07 -11.42
C MET A 346 1.44 -12.35 -11.35
N LYS A 347 0.85 -13.48 -11.72
CA LYS A 347 1.52 -14.77 -11.75
C LYS A 347 2.78 -14.73 -12.62
N ALA A 348 2.69 -14.17 -13.83
CA ALA A 348 3.83 -14.06 -14.74
C ALA A 348 4.97 -13.20 -14.15
N ILE A 349 4.65 -12.08 -13.50
CA ILE A 349 5.64 -11.22 -12.85
C ILE A 349 6.29 -11.96 -11.67
N VAL A 350 5.49 -12.59 -10.81
CA VAL A 350 5.95 -13.33 -9.64
C VAL A 350 6.84 -14.52 -10.04
N GLU A 351 6.43 -15.31 -11.04
CA GLU A 351 7.25 -16.41 -11.55
C GLU A 351 8.53 -15.91 -12.23
N SER A 352 8.51 -14.71 -12.83
CA SER A 352 9.72 -14.15 -13.43
C SER A 352 10.79 -13.90 -12.37
N ILE A 353 10.46 -13.54 -11.13
CA ILE A 353 11.42 -13.33 -10.04
C ILE A 353 11.69 -14.60 -9.20
N ASP A 354 11.45 -15.80 -9.77
CA ASP A 354 11.63 -17.09 -9.09
C ASP A 354 10.77 -17.28 -7.82
N HIS A 355 9.65 -16.57 -7.73
CA HIS A 355 8.63 -16.70 -6.68
C HIS A 355 7.37 -17.42 -7.18
N SER A 356 6.46 -17.71 -6.26
CA SER A 356 5.15 -18.31 -6.54
C SER A 356 4.00 -17.48 -5.97
N LEU A 357 2.76 -17.75 -6.39
CA LEU A 357 1.60 -17.06 -5.82
C LEU A 357 1.41 -17.33 -4.32
N ALA A 358 2.00 -18.39 -3.77
CA ALA A 358 2.01 -18.64 -2.33
C ALA A 358 2.85 -17.61 -1.55
N ASP A 359 3.74 -16.89 -2.24
CA ASP A 359 4.57 -15.84 -1.68
C ASP A 359 3.86 -14.47 -1.65
N VAL A 360 2.65 -14.37 -2.22
CA VAL A 360 1.88 -13.13 -2.20
C VAL A 360 1.38 -12.89 -0.77
N VAL A 361 1.73 -11.73 -0.20
CA VAL A 361 1.40 -11.34 1.17
C VAL A 361 0.15 -10.48 1.23
N LYS A 362 -0.01 -9.57 0.26
CA LYS A 362 -1.18 -8.68 0.17
C LYS A 362 -1.58 -8.44 -1.28
N VAL A 363 -2.88 -8.40 -1.54
CA VAL A 363 -3.47 -7.92 -2.80
C VAL A 363 -4.43 -6.78 -2.52
N ASN A 364 -4.30 -5.72 -3.30
CA ASN A 364 -5.18 -4.58 -3.28
C ASN A 364 -6.02 -4.58 -4.56
N LEU A 365 -7.34 -4.64 -4.41
CA LEU A 365 -8.31 -4.68 -5.49
C LEU A 365 -9.07 -3.35 -5.60
N PHE A 366 -9.18 -2.86 -6.82
CA PHE A 366 -9.98 -1.69 -7.18
C PHE A 366 -11.00 -2.11 -8.24
N LEU A 367 -12.27 -1.75 -8.02
CA LEU A 367 -13.38 -2.07 -8.91
C LEU A 367 -14.13 -0.78 -9.29
N THR A 368 -14.57 -0.66 -10.53
CA THR A 368 -15.49 0.44 -10.91
C THR A 368 -16.94 0.17 -10.52
N ASP A 369 -17.27 -1.10 -10.28
CA ASP A 369 -18.59 -1.55 -9.83
C ASP A 369 -18.39 -2.65 -8.79
N LEU A 370 -18.94 -2.49 -7.59
CA LEU A 370 -18.84 -3.50 -6.54
C LEU A 370 -19.83 -4.66 -6.73
N ASP A 371 -20.82 -4.52 -7.62
CA ASP A 371 -21.70 -5.63 -8.00
C ASP A 371 -20.94 -6.71 -8.81
N ASP A 372 -19.82 -6.33 -9.44
CA ASP A 372 -18.91 -7.24 -10.15
C ASP A 372 -18.04 -8.11 -9.19
N MET A 373 -18.17 -7.93 -7.87
CA MET A 373 -17.28 -8.58 -6.88
C MET A 373 -17.39 -10.11 -6.89
N ASP A 374 -18.59 -10.67 -7.02
CA ASP A 374 -18.78 -12.13 -7.03
C ASP A 374 -18.06 -12.79 -8.22
N ASP A 375 -18.10 -12.15 -9.39
CA ASP A 375 -17.41 -12.59 -10.60
C ASP A 375 -15.89 -12.56 -10.41
N VAL A 376 -15.37 -11.49 -9.79
CA VAL A 376 -13.94 -11.35 -9.48
C VAL A 376 -13.51 -12.40 -8.45
N GLU A 377 -14.33 -12.67 -7.44
CA GLU A 377 -14.00 -13.64 -6.39
C GLU A 377 -14.00 -15.08 -6.91
N ALA A 378 -14.90 -15.42 -7.84
CA ALA A 378 -14.90 -16.72 -8.49
C ALA A 378 -13.58 -17.01 -9.22
N VAL A 379 -13.02 -16.00 -9.90
CA VAL A 379 -11.71 -16.10 -10.56
C VAL A 379 -10.58 -16.10 -9.54
N TYR A 380 -10.62 -15.20 -8.56
CA TYR A 380 -9.60 -15.05 -7.53
C TYR A 380 -9.36 -16.35 -6.76
N ALA A 381 -10.42 -17.10 -6.45
CA ALA A 381 -10.34 -18.38 -5.75
C ALA A 381 -9.53 -19.45 -6.51
N ALA A 382 -9.41 -19.36 -7.84
CA ALA A 382 -8.57 -20.27 -8.62
C ALA A 382 -7.06 -19.99 -8.43
N TYR A 383 -6.71 -18.73 -8.17
CA TYR A 383 -5.33 -18.28 -7.94
C TYR A 383 -4.92 -18.42 -6.47
N PHE A 384 -5.88 -18.24 -5.56
CA PHE A 384 -5.67 -18.19 -4.12
C PHE A 384 -6.66 -19.11 -3.36
N PRO A 385 -6.59 -20.44 -3.58
CA PRO A 385 -7.63 -21.39 -3.13
C PRO A 385 -7.79 -21.52 -1.60
N ASN A 386 -6.81 -21.03 -0.82
CA ASN A 386 -6.83 -21.12 0.64
C ASN A 386 -7.17 -19.78 1.33
N GLY A 387 -7.63 -18.77 0.59
CA GLY A 387 -7.94 -17.46 1.16
C GLY A 387 -6.71 -16.70 1.65
N THR A 388 -5.55 -16.96 1.08
CA THR A 388 -4.31 -16.16 1.24
C THR A 388 -4.06 -15.51 -0.09
N PRO A 389 -3.86 -14.19 -0.22
CA PRO A 389 -3.24 -13.25 0.74
C PRO A 389 -4.19 -12.42 1.64
N ALA A 390 -3.64 -11.45 2.39
CA ALA A 390 -4.40 -10.33 2.92
C ALA A 390 -4.95 -9.47 1.77
N ARG A 391 -6.09 -8.81 1.97
CA ARG A 391 -6.82 -8.12 0.90
C ARG A 391 -7.40 -6.78 1.33
N ARG A 392 -7.41 -5.84 0.39
CA ARG A 392 -8.29 -4.67 0.41
C ARG A 392 -9.12 -4.67 -0.88
N THR A 393 -10.41 -4.36 -0.78
CA THR A 393 -11.26 -4.05 -1.93
C THR A 393 -11.84 -2.65 -1.77
N VAL A 394 -11.80 -1.84 -2.81
CA VAL A 394 -12.46 -0.52 -2.86
C VAL A 394 -13.17 -0.31 -4.20
N GLY A 395 -14.32 0.34 -4.16
CA GLY A 395 -15.01 0.85 -5.34
C GLY A 395 -14.47 2.23 -5.72
N VAL A 396 -14.14 2.45 -6.98
CA VAL A 396 -13.58 3.70 -7.50
C VAL A 396 -14.36 4.18 -8.71
N THR A 397 -14.40 5.49 -8.95
CA THR A 397 -15.22 6.05 -10.02
C THR A 397 -14.73 5.67 -11.42
N ALA A 398 -13.41 5.56 -11.60
CA ALA A 398 -12.82 5.08 -12.84
C ALA A 398 -11.45 4.42 -12.61
N LEU A 399 -11.02 3.65 -13.61
CA LEU A 399 -9.69 3.07 -13.70
C LEU A 399 -9.05 3.42 -15.04
N PRO A 400 -7.71 3.43 -15.14
CA PRO A 400 -7.02 3.68 -16.39
C PRO A 400 -7.53 2.80 -17.53
N LEU A 401 -7.56 3.36 -18.74
CA LEU A 401 -8.07 2.70 -19.97
C LEU A 401 -9.56 2.32 -19.93
N GLY A 402 -10.33 2.79 -18.94
CA GLY A 402 -11.72 2.37 -18.75
C GLY A 402 -11.85 0.93 -18.26
N ALA A 403 -10.81 0.40 -17.60
CA ALA A 403 -10.87 -0.90 -16.96
C ALA A 403 -11.97 -0.95 -15.88
N ARG A 404 -12.47 -2.16 -15.59
CA ARG A 404 -13.38 -2.47 -14.49
C ARG A 404 -12.64 -2.95 -13.25
N VAL A 405 -11.49 -3.57 -13.46
CA VAL A 405 -10.69 -4.20 -12.40
C VAL A 405 -9.23 -3.74 -12.50
N GLN A 406 -8.63 -3.37 -11.37
CA GLN A 406 -7.19 -3.14 -11.23
C GLN A 406 -6.71 -3.81 -9.95
N MET A 407 -5.51 -4.38 -9.98
CA MET A 407 -4.91 -5.02 -8.80
C MET A 407 -3.46 -4.59 -8.59
N ASP A 408 -3.03 -4.38 -7.35
CA ASP A 408 -1.61 -4.35 -7.01
C ASP A 408 -1.32 -5.38 -5.91
N ALA A 409 -0.05 -5.73 -5.73
CA ALA A 409 0.34 -6.73 -4.74
C ALA A 409 1.66 -6.41 -4.02
N ILE A 410 1.79 -7.04 -2.86
CA ILE A 410 3.04 -7.15 -2.10
C ILE A 410 3.36 -8.63 -2.03
N VAL A 411 4.57 -9.00 -2.42
CA VAL A 411 5.05 -10.38 -2.49
C VAL A 411 6.27 -10.48 -1.58
N SER A 412 6.37 -11.55 -0.81
CA SER A 412 7.56 -11.80 0.01
C SER A 412 8.80 -11.94 -0.86
N ASN A 413 9.96 -11.62 -0.30
CA ASN A 413 11.27 -11.80 -0.92
C ASN A 413 12.18 -12.46 0.10
N ALA A 414 12.67 -13.66 -0.18
CA ALA A 414 13.61 -14.33 0.72
C ALA A 414 15.00 -13.70 0.56
N GLU A 415 15.58 -13.24 1.67
CA GLU A 415 16.91 -12.63 1.69
C GLU A 415 17.96 -13.56 1.04
N GLY A 416 18.84 -13.01 0.21
CA GLY A 416 19.96 -13.74 -0.40
C GLY A 416 19.67 -14.47 -1.71
N THR A 417 18.46 -14.36 -2.28
CA THR A 417 18.20 -14.79 -3.66
C THR A 417 18.14 -13.55 -4.55
N PRO A 418 19.24 -13.11 -5.20
CA PRO A 418 19.11 -12.13 -6.28
C PRO A 418 18.15 -12.73 -7.33
N PRO A 419 17.22 -11.94 -7.92
CA PRO A 419 16.51 -12.41 -9.09
C PRO A 419 17.56 -12.80 -10.12
N ARG A 420 17.56 -14.08 -10.52
CA ARG A 420 18.55 -14.54 -11.49
C ARG A 420 18.27 -13.80 -12.80
N ILE A 421 19.28 -13.03 -13.22
CA ILE A 421 19.29 -12.24 -14.46
C ILE A 421 19.10 -13.15 -15.67
#